data_AF-A0A852X068-F1
#
_entry.id   AF-A0A852X068-F1
#
_cell.length_a   1.000
_cell.length_b   1.000
_cell.length_c   1.000
_cell.angle_alpha   90.00
_cell.angle_beta   90.00
_cell.angle_gamma   90.00
#
_symmetry.space_group_name_H-M   'P 1'
#
loop_
_entity.id
_entity.type
_entity.pdbx_description
1 polymer ?
#
loop_
_entity_poly.entity_id
_entity_poly.type
_entity_poly.pdbx_seq_one_letter_code
_entity_poly.pdbx_strand_id
1 'polypeptide(L)'
;MNTIPSRRHVLSGLAGAGAATLLHPGVASAANADEPDEVDYVVVGSGPGGSPVAARLAEAGFTVAVLEAGPAHGNQTYYKIPALWPRTVSDPQVRWDYYIRHYSDASKHGEQFVPEQDGVLYPRSATIGGCTTHHAMVTINASPDDWRSLQDATGDRTFHPDRMWEH
;
A
#
# COMPACT_ATOMS: atom_id res chain seq x y z
N MET A 1 -34.12 -12.27 31.48
CA MET A 1 -34.96 -11.68 30.43
C MET A 1 -34.98 -10.18 30.62
N ASN A 2 -34.26 -9.44 29.77
CA ASN A 2 -34.43 -8.00 29.56
C ASN A 2 -34.01 -7.71 28.13
N THR A 3 -34.98 -7.51 27.25
CA THR A 3 -34.81 -7.17 25.83
C THR A 3 -34.69 -5.66 25.69
N ILE A 4 -33.57 -5.18 25.17
CA ILE A 4 -33.37 -3.77 24.81
C ILE A 4 -33.99 -3.55 23.41
N PRO A 5 -34.86 -2.54 23.21
CA PRO A 5 -35.58 -2.37 21.96
C PRO A 5 -34.80 -1.61 20.88
N SER A 6 -35.04 -2.04 19.64
CA SER A 6 -34.65 -1.43 18.36
C SER A 6 -35.11 0.03 18.23
N ARG A 7 -34.20 0.92 17.80
CA ARG A 7 -34.51 2.30 17.42
C ARG A 7 -34.50 2.45 15.90
N ARG A 8 -35.69 2.38 15.30
CA ARG A 8 -36.06 3.12 14.09
C ARG A 8 -36.58 4.49 14.53
N HIS A 9 -36.05 5.58 13.98
CA HIS A 9 -36.68 6.90 13.74
C HIS A 9 -35.60 7.83 13.15
N VAL A 10 -35.79 8.83 12.29
CA VAL A 10 -36.85 9.36 11.41
C VAL A 10 -36.12 10.42 10.57
N LEU A 11 -36.38 10.48 9.27
CA LEU A 11 -35.90 11.54 8.36
C LEU A 11 -36.73 12.81 8.51
N SER A 12 -36.08 13.98 8.65
CA SER A 12 -36.47 15.33 8.17
C SER A 12 -35.57 16.35 8.90
N GLY A 13 -34.97 17.38 8.33
CA GLY A 13 -34.94 17.97 6.99
C GLY A 13 -34.20 19.34 7.08
N LEU A 14 -34.06 19.98 5.92
CA LEU A 14 -33.68 21.38 5.65
C LEU A 14 -32.19 21.79 5.48
N ALA A 15 -31.97 22.25 4.26
CA ALA A 15 -30.80 22.93 3.72
C ALA A 15 -30.62 24.36 4.25
N GLY A 16 -29.36 24.79 4.33
CA GLY A 16 -28.93 26.17 4.48
C GLY A 16 -27.51 26.33 3.93
N ALA A 17 -27.30 27.31 3.05
CA ALA A 17 -26.18 27.43 2.12
C ALA A 17 -25.04 28.37 2.56
N GLY A 18 -23.83 28.16 2.00
CA GLY A 18 -22.72 29.13 1.81
C GLY A 18 -21.59 29.06 2.86
N ALA A 19 -20.28 29.01 2.55
CA ALA A 19 -19.57 29.39 1.32
C ALA A 19 -18.22 28.63 1.14
N ALA A 20 -18.05 28.13 -0.08
CA ALA A 20 -16.86 28.05 -0.93
C ALA A 20 -15.46 27.86 -0.30
N THR A 21 -14.91 26.65 -0.45
CA THR A 21 -13.47 26.46 -0.71
C THR A 21 -13.33 25.76 -2.07
N LEU A 22 -12.45 26.29 -2.91
CA LEU A 22 -12.31 26.03 -4.34
C LEU A 22 -12.18 24.53 -4.67
N LEU A 23 -13.17 24.01 -5.41
CA LEU A 23 -13.18 22.65 -5.95
C LEU A 23 -12.16 22.52 -7.08
N HIS A 24 -11.24 21.57 -6.94
CA HIS A 24 -10.61 20.91 -8.09
C HIS A 24 -11.64 19.94 -8.68
N PRO A 25 -11.87 19.91 -10.00
CA PRO A 25 -12.87 19.02 -10.58
C PRO A 25 -12.30 17.61 -10.57
N GLY A 26 -12.82 16.71 -9.72
CA GLY A 26 -12.60 15.29 -9.97
C GLY A 26 -12.82 14.29 -8.84
N VAL A 27 -12.70 14.64 -7.56
CA VAL A 27 -13.04 13.68 -6.48
C VAL A 27 -13.50 14.44 -5.24
N ALA A 28 -14.81 14.70 -5.14
CA ALA A 28 -15.42 14.93 -3.83
C ALA A 28 -15.54 13.55 -3.17
N SER A 29 -14.84 13.32 -2.06
CA SER A 29 -15.13 12.18 -1.19
C SER A 29 -16.51 12.40 -0.58
N ALA A 30 -17.55 11.94 -1.27
CA ALA A 30 -18.81 11.68 -0.63
C ALA A 30 -18.57 10.50 0.30
N ALA A 31 -18.52 10.74 1.61
CA ALA A 31 -18.70 9.67 2.58
C ALA A 31 -20.07 9.04 2.27
N ASN A 32 -20.07 7.88 1.64
CA ASN A 32 -21.29 7.15 1.34
C ASN A 32 -21.89 6.70 2.66
N ALA A 33 -23.17 6.98 2.88
CA ALA A 33 -23.93 6.59 4.08
C ALA A 33 -24.15 5.07 4.22
N ASP A 34 -23.37 4.25 3.51
CA ASP A 34 -23.44 2.80 3.42
C ASP A 34 -22.06 2.14 3.70
N GLU A 35 -21.05 2.93 4.09
CA GLU A 35 -19.82 2.35 4.63
C GLU A 35 -20.12 1.78 6.03
N PRO A 36 -19.74 0.52 6.29
CA PRO A 36 -19.96 -0.07 7.59
C PRO A 36 -19.09 0.64 8.64
N ASP A 37 -19.67 0.92 9.81
CA ASP A 37 -18.94 1.52 10.94
C ASP A 37 -17.82 0.60 11.47
N GLU A 38 -17.91 -0.71 11.17
CA GLU A 38 -16.97 -1.76 11.58
C GLU A 38 -16.61 -2.67 10.40
N VAL A 39 -15.36 -3.12 10.37
CA VAL A 39 -14.86 -4.13 9.42
C VAL A 39 -14.12 -5.22 10.18
N ASP A 40 -14.09 -6.42 9.62
CA ASP A 40 -13.37 -7.55 10.23
C ASP A 40 -11.85 -7.34 10.20
N TYR A 41 -11.33 -6.72 9.13
CA TYR A 41 -9.90 -6.46 8.97
C TYR A 41 -9.62 -5.06 8.43
N VAL A 42 -8.54 -4.46 8.93
CA VAL A 42 -7.93 -3.26 8.36
C VAL A 42 -6.54 -3.62 7.83
N VAL A 43 -6.35 -3.47 6.52
CA VAL A 43 -5.05 -3.64 5.86
C VAL A 43 -4.42 -2.26 5.65
N VAL A 44 -3.29 -2.01 6.31
CA VAL A 44 -2.56 -0.76 6.18
C VAL A 44 -1.50 -0.91 5.08
N GLY A 45 -1.70 -0.20 3.97
CA GLY A 45 -0.87 -0.20 2.77
C GLY A 45 -1.37 -1.19 1.73
N SER A 46 -1.63 -0.69 0.51
CA SER A 46 -2.11 -1.47 -0.63
C SER A 46 -0.98 -1.99 -1.54
N GLY A 47 0.22 -2.14 -0.97
CA GLY A 47 1.42 -2.59 -1.66
C GLY A 47 1.43 -4.08 -2.07
N PRO A 48 2.59 -4.62 -2.50
CA PRO A 48 2.73 -6.01 -2.95
C PRO A 48 2.32 -7.06 -1.91
N GLY A 49 2.41 -6.76 -0.61
CA GLY A 49 1.94 -7.66 0.45
C GLY A 49 0.48 -7.43 0.83
N GLY A 50 0.07 -6.16 0.98
CA GLY A 50 -1.26 -5.82 1.49
C GLY A 50 -2.39 -6.10 0.50
N SER A 51 -2.21 -5.79 -0.78
CA SER A 51 -3.25 -6.01 -1.79
C SER A 51 -3.65 -7.49 -1.94
N PRO A 52 -2.72 -8.45 -2.06
CA PRO A 52 -3.07 -9.87 -2.06
C PRO A 52 -3.76 -10.34 -0.78
N VAL A 53 -3.32 -9.86 0.39
CA VAL A 53 -3.95 -10.20 1.69
C VAL A 53 -5.38 -9.69 1.73
N ALA A 54 -5.62 -8.43 1.38
CA ALA A 54 -6.95 -7.84 1.35
C ALA A 54 -7.88 -8.61 0.40
N ALA A 55 -7.40 -8.96 -0.80
CA ALA A 55 -8.16 -9.73 -1.77
C ALA A 55 -8.53 -11.12 -1.23
N ARG A 56 -7.58 -11.86 -0.64
CA ARG A 56 -7.83 -13.20 -0.08
C ARG A 56 -8.78 -13.18 1.11
N LEU A 57 -8.70 -12.17 1.97
CA LEU A 57 -9.63 -12.00 3.09
C LEU A 57 -11.05 -11.70 2.59
N ALA A 58 -11.20 -10.82 1.59
CA ALA A 58 -12.49 -10.51 0.98
C ALA A 58 -13.10 -11.74 0.27
N GLU A 59 -12.29 -12.51 -0.47
CA GLU A 59 -12.71 -13.78 -1.09
C GLU A 59 -13.18 -14.81 -0.06
N ALA A 60 -12.62 -14.79 1.15
CA ALA A 60 -13.05 -15.63 2.26
C ALA A 60 -14.33 -15.13 2.96
N GLY A 61 -14.92 -14.03 2.49
CA GLY A 61 -16.20 -13.49 2.98
C GLY A 61 -16.09 -12.47 4.10
N PHE A 62 -14.88 -11.99 4.42
CA PHE A 62 -14.68 -10.94 5.42
C PHE A 62 -14.87 -9.54 4.84
N THR A 63 -15.31 -8.61 5.67
CA THR A 63 -15.30 -7.17 5.38
C THR A 63 -13.90 -6.60 5.63
N VAL A 64 -13.33 -5.91 4.64
CA VAL A 64 -11.94 -5.44 4.70
C VAL A 64 -11.86 -3.97 4.31
N ALA A 65 -11.29 -3.15 5.19
CA ALA A 65 -10.87 -1.79 4.86
C ALA A 65 -9.39 -1.79 4.46
N VAL A 66 -9.05 -1.06 3.41
CA VAL A 66 -7.65 -0.86 2.99
C VAL A 66 -7.31 0.63 3.13
N LEU A 67 -6.28 0.93 3.92
CA LEU A 67 -5.78 2.29 4.11
C LEU A 67 -4.50 2.49 3.33
N GLU A 68 -4.53 3.33 2.30
CA GLU A 68 -3.37 3.69 1.49
C GLU A 68 -2.99 5.15 1.73
N ALA A 69 -1.70 5.42 1.97
CA ALA A 69 -1.21 6.76 2.22
C ALA A 69 -1.21 7.62 0.95
N GLY A 70 -1.02 6.95 -0.19
CA GLY A 70 -0.96 7.58 -1.48
C GLY A 70 -2.29 7.71 -2.23
N PRO A 71 -2.31 8.54 -3.26
CA PRO A 71 -3.45 8.66 -4.16
C PRO A 71 -3.72 7.38 -4.96
N ALA A 72 -4.96 7.23 -5.43
CA ALA A 72 -5.33 6.20 -6.40
C ALA A 72 -4.89 6.62 -7.82
N HIS A 73 -3.63 6.39 -8.17
CA HIS A 73 -3.05 6.82 -9.46
C HIS A 73 -3.37 5.90 -10.65
N GLY A 74 -4.63 5.52 -10.83
CA GLY A 74 -5.06 4.56 -11.86
C GLY A 74 -4.96 5.02 -13.32
N ASN A 75 -4.64 6.31 -13.59
CA ASN A 75 -4.80 6.89 -14.92
C ASN A 75 -3.57 7.59 -15.52
N GLN A 76 -2.39 7.47 -14.93
CA GLN A 76 -1.17 7.97 -15.55
C GLN A 76 -0.66 6.96 -16.60
N THR A 77 -0.61 7.38 -17.87
CA THR A 77 -0.19 6.52 -18.99
C THR A 77 1.18 5.88 -18.76
N TYR A 78 2.10 6.63 -18.14
CA TYR A 78 3.47 6.14 -17.90
C TYR A 78 3.57 5.08 -16.80
N TYR A 79 2.52 4.85 -16.00
CA TYR A 79 2.48 3.74 -15.03
C TYR A 79 2.17 2.40 -15.69
N LYS A 80 1.57 2.44 -16.90
CA LYS A 80 1.16 1.28 -17.68
C LYS A 80 2.19 0.87 -18.73
N ILE A 81 3.26 1.66 -18.89
CA ILE A 81 4.32 1.43 -19.89
C ILE A 81 5.57 0.97 -19.14
N PRO A 82 5.93 -0.33 -19.17
CA PRO A 82 7.07 -0.86 -18.40
C PRO A 82 8.40 -0.13 -18.64
N ALA A 83 8.65 0.29 -19.89
CA ALA A 83 9.87 1.03 -20.24
C ALA A 83 9.99 2.41 -19.57
N LEU A 84 8.91 2.94 -18.99
CA LEU A 84 8.87 4.24 -18.34
C LEU A 84 8.94 4.16 -16.80
N TRP A 85 9.28 3.00 -16.23
CA TRP A 85 9.44 2.85 -14.77
C TRP A 85 10.43 3.86 -14.12
N PRO A 86 11.51 4.34 -14.77
CA PRO A 86 12.36 5.37 -14.13
C PRO A 86 11.62 6.69 -13.90
N ARG A 87 10.61 6.98 -14.75
CA ARG A 87 9.76 8.16 -14.62
C ARG A 87 8.75 8.01 -13.49
N THR A 88 8.30 6.79 -13.20
CA THR A 88 7.36 6.53 -12.09
C THR A 88 8.05 6.58 -10.73
N VAL A 89 9.32 6.13 -10.65
CA VAL A 89 10.15 6.24 -9.44
C VAL A 89 10.33 7.69 -8.99
N SER A 90 10.43 8.63 -9.93
CA SER A 90 10.70 10.04 -9.65
C SER A 90 9.43 10.92 -9.66
N ASP A 91 8.25 10.31 -9.72
CA ASP A 91 6.98 11.04 -9.79
C ASP A 91 6.66 11.73 -8.45
N PRO A 92 6.61 13.07 -8.39
CA PRO A 92 6.40 13.80 -7.15
C PRO A 92 5.05 13.54 -6.50
N GLN A 93 4.07 12.97 -7.21
CA GLN A 93 2.75 12.67 -6.66
C GLN A 93 2.71 11.40 -5.82
N VAL A 94 3.65 10.47 -6.03
CA VAL A 94 3.64 9.16 -5.37
C VAL A 94 4.97 8.81 -4.72
N ARG A 95 6.07 9.50 -5.05
CA ARG A 95 7.38 9.15 -4.53
C ARG A 95 7.46 9.38 -3.02
N TRP A 96 8.09 8.42 -2.36
CA TRP A 96 8.66 8.58 -1.04
C TRP A 96 10.18 8.44 -1.16
N ASP A 97 10.85 9.59 -1.04
CA ASP A 97 12.30 9.69 -1.11
C ASP A 97 12.88 9.51 0.30
N TYR A 98 13.18 8.27 0.65
CA TYR A 98 13.97 7.98 1.86
C TYR A 98 15.45 8.03 1.55
N TYR A 99 16.25 8.42 2.53
CA TYR A 99 17.70 8.35 2.47
C TYR A 99 18.19 7.55 3.65
N ILE A 100 18.88 6.45 3.36
CA ILE A 100 19.32 5.50 4.39
C ILE A 100 20.84 5.39 4.42
N ARG A 101 21.34 5.05 5.61
CA ARG A 101 22.73 4.64 5.79
C ARG A 101 22.80 3.12 5.93
N HIS A 102 23.39 2.45 4.94
CA HIS A 102 23.81 1.04 5.07
C HIS A 102 24.95 0.83 6.09
N TYR A 103 25.86 1.81 6.20
CA TYR A 103 27.00 1.80 7.12
C TYR A 103 27.02 3.05 7.99
N SER A 104 27.53 2.92 9.22
CA SER A 104 27.80 4.06 10.10
C SER A 104 28.83 5.02 9.49
N ASP A 105 29.84 4.48 8.81
CA ASP A 105 30.88 5.24 8.10
C ASP A 105 30.40 5.69 6.71
N ALA A 106 30.32 7.01 6.50
CA ALA A 106 29.86 7.62 5.26
C ALA A 106 30.76 7.31 4.05
N SER A 107 32.05 7.03 4.26
CA SER A 107 32.99 6.76 3.17
C SER A 107 32.74 5.41 2.47
N LYS A 108 31.99 4.50 3.10
CA LYS A 108 31.71 3.15 2.59
C LYS A 108 30.53 3.06 1.63
N HIS A 109 29.76 4.13 1.47
CA HIS A 109 28.55 4.13 0.64
C HIS A 109 28.84 4.37 -0.85
N GLY A 110 30.06 4.79 -1.19
CA GLY A 110 30.47 5.02 -2.57
C GLY A 110 29.75 6.20 -3.23
N GLU A 111 29.68 6.16 -4.56
CA GLU A 111 29.17 7.27 -5.39
C GLU A 111 27.66 7.54 -5.25
N GLN A 112 26.92 6.62 -4.64
CA GLN A 112 25.47 6.73 -4.47
C GLN A 112 25.06 7.52 -3.21
N PHE A 113 26.02 7.86 -2.35
CA PHE A 113 25.76 8.66 -1.16
C PHE A 113 25.48 10.11 -1.55
N VAL A 114 24.38 10.67 -1.06
CA VAL A 114 24.00 12.06 -1.25
C VAL A 114 24.34 12.82 0.04
N PRO A 115 25.44 13.59 0.09
CA PRO A 115 25.89 14.25 1.31
C PRO A 115 24.83 15.17 1.93
N GLU A 116 24.04 15.85 1.10
CA GLU A 116 23.00 16.80 1.54
C GLU A 116 21.83 16.09 2.23
N GLN A 117 21.63 14.80 1.97
CA GLN A 117 20.55 14.00 2.51
C GLN A 117 21.04 12.95 3.53
N ASP A 118 22.34 12.95 3.81
CA ASP A 118 23.00 12.05 4.74
C ASP A 118 22.76 10.55 4.48
N GLY A 119 22.59 10.15 3.23
CA GLY A 119 22.26 8.77 2.90
C GLY A 119 22.24 8.44 1.41
N VAL A 120 22.00 7.17 1.12
CA VAL A 120 21.73 6.64 -0.22
C VAL A 120 20.21 6.65 -0.45
N LEU A 121 19.79 7.13 -1.62
CA LEU A 121 18.37 7.16 -2.00
C LEU A 121 17.78 5.74 -1.99
N TYR A 122 16.70 5.56 -1.24
CA TYR A 122 15.92 4.33 -1.17
C TYR A 122 14.48 4.60 -1.63
N PRO A 123 14.23 4.52 -2.94
CA PRO A 123 12.96 4.96 -3.51
C PRO A 123 11.82 4.03 -3.09
N ARG A 124 10.73 4.61 -2.61
CA ARG A 124 9.45 3.94 -2.33
C ARG A 124 8.33 4.70 -3.01
N SER A 125 7.15 4.10 -3.08
CA SER A 125 5.94 4.79 -3.52
C SER A 125 4.82 4.65 -2.51
N ALA A 126 4.03 5.72 -2.42
CA ALA A 126 2.73 5.77 -1.79
C ALA A 126 1.70 5.95 -2.91
N THR A 127 0.99 4.88 -3.23
CA THR A 127 -0.09 4.82 -4.22
C THR A 127 -0.76 3.46 -4.12
N ILE A 128 -1.95 3.31 -4.67
CA ILE A 128 -2.53 1.98 -4.92
C ILE A 128 -1.52 1.11 -5.68
N GLY A 129 -1.24 -0.09 -5.16
CA GLY A 129 -0.21 -1.03 -5.63
C GLY A 129 1.16 -0.86 -4.98
N GLY A 130 1.44 0.31 -4.37
CA GLY A 130 2.73 0.63 -3.78
C GLY A 130 3.85 0.40 -4.78
N CYS A 131 4.91 -0.31 -4.36
CA CYS A 131 6.09 -0.48 -5.19
C CYS A 131 5.87 -1.29 -6.47
N THR A 132 4.79 -2.07 -6.58
CA THR A 132 4.46 -2.74 -7.86
C THR A 132 4.08 -1.76 -8.96
N THR A 133 3.71 -0.52 -8.59
CA THR A 133 3.37 0.54 -9.56
C THR A 133 4.60 1.19 -10.21
N HIS A 134 5.79 1.10 -9.59
CA HIS A 134 7.01 1.74 -10.11
C HIS A 134 8.25 0.83 -10.18
N HIS A 135 8.10 -0.47 -9.90
CA HIS A 135 9.21 -1.41 -10.06
C HIS A 135 9.55 -1.64 -11.54
N ALA A 136 10.75 -2.18 -11.79
CA ALA A 136 11.24 -2.49 -13.12
C ALA A 136 10.65 -3.78 -13.75
N MET A 137 9.54 -4.31 -13.19
CA MET A 137 8.88 -5.55 -13.63
C MET A 137 9.75 -6.83 -13.56
N VAL A 138 10.96 -6.75 -13.01
CA VAL A 138 11.84 -7.92 -12.84
C VAL A 138 11.21 -8.86 -11.81
N THR A 139 10.95 -10.09 -12.23
CA THR A 139 10.39 -11.15 -11.38
C THR A 139 11.39 -12.30 -11.30
N ILE A 140 11.83 -12.61 -10.09
CA ILE A 140 12.78 -13.67 -9.80
C ILE A 140 12.21 -14.45 -8.62
N ASN A 141 12.11 -15.77 -8.77
CA ASN A 141 11.72 -16.63 -7.66
C ASN A 141 12.87 -16.79 -6.68
N ALA A 142 12.56 -16.80 -5.39
CA ALA A 142 13.52 -17.17 -4.36
C ALA A 142 14.04 -18.59 -4.61
N SER A 143 15.32 -18.79 -4.35
CA SER A 143 15.97 -20.11 -4.43
C SER A 143 15.53 -20.99 -3.25
N PRO A 144 15.74 -22.32 -3.31
CA PRO A 144 15.50 -23.19 -2.17
C PRO A 144 16.31 -22.77 -0.93
N ASP A 145 17.51 -22.24 -1.14
CA ASP A 145 18.40 -21.85 -0.04
C ASP A 145 17.90 -20.61 0.69
N ASP A 146 17.25 -19.68 -0.03
CA ASP A 146 16.59 -18.53 0.59
C ASP A 146 15.47 -18.99 1.54
N TRP A 147 14.64 -19.92 1.08
CA TRP A 147 13.55 -20.50 1.89
C TRP A 147 14.05 -21.30 3.08
N ARG A 148 15.08 -22.14 2.90
CA ARG A 148 15.73 -22.84 4.01
C ARG A 148 16.30 -21.86 5.04
N SER A 149 16.93 -20.79 4.57
CA SER A 149 17.47 -19.75 5.46
C SER A 149 16.36 -19.09 6.30
N LEU A 150 15.19 -18.82 5.72
CA LEU A 150 14.02 -18.33 6.47
C LEU A 150 13.51 -19.37 7.49
N GLN A 151 13.38 -20.62 7.08
CA GLN A 151 12.95 -21.71 7.97
C GLN A 151 13.89 -21.82 9.18
N ASP A 152 15.21 -21.83 8.95
CA ASP A 152 16.19 -22.01 10.02
C ASP A 152 16.22 -20.79 10.96
N ALA A 153 16.06 -19.59 10.41
CA ALA A 153 16.02 -18.35 11.20
C ALA A 153 14.75 -18.23 12.07
N THR A 154 13.63 -18.79 11.62
CA THR A 154 12.32 -18.66 12.29
C THR A 154 11.93 -19.90 13.10
N GLY A 155 12.50 -21.06 12.78
CA GLY A 155 12.04 -22.37 13.25
C GLY A 155 10.73 -22.84 12.62
N ASP A 156 10.15 -22.10 11.67
CA ASP A 156 8.85 -22.39 11.07
C ASP A 156 9.01 -23.23 9.79
N ARG A 157 8.61 -24.50 9.88
CA ARG A 157 8.67 -25.49 8.80
C ARG A 157 7.76 -25.16 7.61
N THR A 158 6.83 -24.22 7.74
CA THR A 158 6.01 -23.78 6.60
C THR A 158 6.82 -23.04 5.54
N PHE A 159 7.99 -22.50 5.90
CA PHE A 159 8.95 -21.92 4.96
C PHE A 159 9.81 -22.97 4.22
N HIS A 160 9.58 -24.27 4.39
CA HIS A 160 10.33 -25.28 3.64
C HIS A 160 10.16 -25.07 2.11
N PRO A 161 11.21 -25.22 1.28
CA PRO A 161 11.13 -24.97 -0.17
C PRO A 161 9.99 -25.70 -0.87
N ASP A 162 9.77 -26.98 -0.55
CA ASP A 162 8.69 -27.78 -1.13
C ASP A 162 7.31 -27.15 -0.88
N ARG A 163 7.09 -26.52 0.28
CA ARG A 163 5.84 -25.81 0.61
C ARG A 163 5.75 -24.46 -0.08
N MET A 164 6.84 -23.70 -0.11
CA MET A 164 6.85 -22.35 -0.68
C MET A 164 6.79 -22.33 -2.21
N TRP A 165 7.08 -23.47 -2.84
CA TRP A 165 6.97 -23.66 -4.29
C TRP A 165 5.77 -24.51 -4.71
N GLU A 166 5.00 -25.06 -3.76
CA GLU A 166 3.68 -25.59 -4.05
C GLU A 166 2.77 -24.42 -4.48
N HIS A 167 2.20 -24.51 -5.68
CA HIS A 167 1.17 -23.60 -6.19
C HIS A 167 -0.13 -24.38 -6.39
#